data_AF-A0A329QSN6-F1
#
_entry.id   AF-A0A329QSN6-F1
#
_cell.length_a   1.000
_cell.length_b   1.000
_cell.length_c   1.000
_cell.angle_alpha   90.00
_cell.angle_beta   90.00
_cell.angle_gamma   90.00
#
_symmetry.space_group_name_H-M   'P 1'
#
loop_
_entity.id
_entity.type
_entity.pdbx_description
1 polymer ?
#
loop_
_entity_poly.entity_id
_entity_poly.type
_entity_poly.pdbx_seq_one_letter_code
_entity_poly.pdbx_strand_id
1 'polypeptide(L)'
;MVMVRDISHAVRISGQSTVIASVVLDVDTGRMHGVSAGSTSQDACQDALTKAVTRATELHEPVPPEQLLCGEDHVEAVGARLEQVFGAQRVPSVVEVVPGNEAEDIVDSLVGHMAGRRQPDEFPNQDDWYLFFALADQYRQAAPWERWSDAVRLDLVLTVDDVAARYVAVVLGQAGIQHGLVLYPGDAVSDELRDWQPQDPVSVPDGTLLCHFEPPTDAPAEYVAKAVRYGWPADADSMPVSLVGGPDGPGDLARRDTRHLTLGFAAVLDWDRDSQPEAATTGQLGFPDGSHGEYEVHQT
;
A
#
# COMPACT_ATOMS: atom_id res chain seq x y z
N MET A 1 -14.36 13.62 8.97
CA MET A 1 -13.13 13.49 9.77
C MET A 1 -12.01 14.33 9.18
N VAL A 2 -11.16 14.91 10.02
CA VAL A 2 -9.95 15.65 9.66
C VAL A 2 -8.74 14.87 10.13
N MET A 3 -7.82 14.60 9.22
CA MET A 3 -6.55 13.93 9.49
C MET A 3 -5.40 14.86 9.10
N VAL A 4 -4.32 14.83 9.87
CA VAL A 4 -3.09 15.60 9.61
C VAL A 4 -1.90 14.67 9.76
N ARG A 5 -0.97 14.72 8.81
CA ARG A 5 0.21 13.85 8.77
C ARG A 5 1.44 14.64 8.32
N ASP A 6 2.56 14.39 8.99
CA ASP A 6 3.85 14.73 8.42
C ASP A 6 4.17 13.72 7.31
N ILE A 7 4.36 14.22 6.09
CA ILE A 7 4.64 13.43 4.89
C ILE A 7 5.98 13.82 4.27
N SER A 8 6.84 14.50 5.05
CA SER A 8 8.14 15.01 4.59
C SER A 8 9.08 13.90 4.13
N HIS A 9 8.89 12.66 4.60
CA HIS A 9 9.68 11.51 4.16
C HIS A 9 9.34 11.10 2.72
N ALA A 10 8.08 11.26 2.30
CA ALA A 10 7.57 10.81 1.01
C ALA A 10 7.51 11.93 -0.04
N VAL A 11 7.21 13.17 0.38
CA VAL A 11 6.96 14.29 -0.52
C VAL A 11 7.91 15.45 -0.24
N ARG A 12 8.50 15.99 -1.31
CA ARG A 12 9.41 17.14 -1.24
C ARG A 12 8.83 18.32 -2.01
N ILE A 13 8.72 19.46 -1.34
CA ILE A 13 8.34 20.74 -1.94
C ILE A 13 9.55 21.67 -1.91
N SER A 14 9.88 22.30 -3.04
CA SER A 14 11.03 23.20 -3.13
C SER A 14 10.94 24.33 -2.10
N GLY A 15 11.99 24.50 -1.31
CA GLY A 15 12.06 25.52 -0.26
C GLY A 15 11.37 25.17 1.06
N GLN A 16 10.82 23.95 1.19
CA GLN A 16 10.21 23.47 2.45
C GLN A 16 11.00 22.30 3.02
N SER A 17 11.40 22.42 4.29
CA SER A 17 12.03 21.32 5.05
C SER A 17 11.01 20.30 5.55
N THR A 18 9.75 20.75 5.70
CA THR A 18 8.65 19.98 6.28
C THR A 18 7.43 20.13 5.38
N VAL A 19 6.75 19.02 5.11
CA VAL A 19 5.51 18.96 4.35
C VAL A 19 4.48 18.24 5.21
N ILE A 20 3.50 18.99 5.71
CA ILE A 20 2.36 18.49 6.47
C ILE A 20 1.16 18.41 5.54
N ALA A 21 0.57 17.23 5.37
CA ALA A 21 -0.69 17.05 4.66
C ALA A 21 -1.87 17.06 5.63
N SER A 22 -2.98 17.64 5.20
CA SER A 22 -4.26 17.50 5.88
C SER A 22 -5.35 17.09 4.91
N VAL A 23 -6.18 16.15 5.37
CA VAL A 23 -7.30 15.56 4.63
C VAL A 23 -8.58 15.73 5.42
N VAL A 24 -9.63 16.18 4.74
CA VAL A 24 -11.00 16.20 5.24
C VAL A 24 -11.79 15.18 4.45
N LEU A 25 -12.31 14.17 5.13
CA LEU A 25 -13.02 13.04 4.55
C LEU A 25 -14.41 12.86 5.18
N ASP A 26 -15.34 12.34 4.42
CA ASP A 26 -16.61 11.83 4.92
C ASP A 26 -16.40 10.40 5.42
N VAL A 27 -16.78 10.14 6.66
CA VAL A 27 -16.47 8.88 7.36
C VAL A 27 -17.36 7.73 6.90
N ASP A 28 -18.56 8.04 6.41
CA ASP A 28 -19.54 7.03 5.99
C ASP A 28 -19.30 6.59 4.55
N THR A 29 -18.74 7.47 3.72
CA THR A 29 -18.54 7.25 2.28
C THR A 29 -17.08 7.14 1.87
N GLY A 30 -16.13 7.45 2.76
CA GLY A 30 -14.70 7.55 2.44
C GLY A 30 -14.34 8.71 1.49
N ARG A 31 -15.31 9.57 1.15
CA ARG A 31 -15.10 10.61 0.14
C ARG A 31 -14.23 11.75 0.69
N MET A 32 -13.17 12.09 -0.02
CA MET A 32 -12.37 13.29 0.29
C MET A 32 -13.10 14.57 -0.13
N HIS A 33 -13.31 15.48 0.81
CA HIS A 33 -13.89 16.81 0.60
C HIS A 33 -12.82 17.89 0.44
N GLY A 34 -11.70 17.76 1.14
CA GLY A 34 -10.62 18.74 1.10
C GLY A 34 -9.26 18.09 1.34
N VAL A 35 -8.25 18.51 0.58
CA VAL A 35 -6.86 18.11 0.76
C VAL A 35 -5.99 19.35 0.64
N SER A 36 -5.04 19.49 1.55
CA SER A 36 -4.00 20.51 1.47
C SER A 36 -2.67 20.02 2.01
N ALA A 37 -1.60 20.67 1.59
CA ALA A 37 -0.27 20.49 2.15
C ALA A 37 0.33 21.87 2.49
N GLY A 38 1.06 21.95 3.61
CA GLY A 38 1.70 23.17 4.09
C GLY A 38 2.91 22.87 4.96
N SER A 39 3.61 23.91 5.42
CA SER A 39 4.78 23.76 6.30
C SER A 39 4.42 23.51 7.77
N THR A 40 3.14 23.68 8.15
CA THR A 40 2.65 23.45 9.51
C THR A 40 1.29 22.73 9.49
N SER A 41 0.97 22.02 10.58
CA SER A 41 -0.33 21.38 10.77
C SER A 41 -1.49 22.37 10.72
N GLN A 42 -1.30 23.56 11.28
CA GLN A 42 -2.31 24.61 11.29
C GLN A 42 -2.63 25.08 9.86
N ASP A 43 -1.62 25.40 9.07
CA ASP A 43 -1.80 25.89 7.69
C ASP A 43 -2.47 24.83 6.81
N ALA A 44 -1.96 23.58 6.86
CA ALA A 44 -2.49 22.48 6.08
C ALA A 44 -3.96 22.20 6.43
N CYS A 45 -4.28 22.12 7.73
CA CYS A 45 -5.64 21.89 8.22
C CYS A 45 -6.59 23.03 7.85
N GLN A 46 -6.13 24.28 8.00
CA GLN A 46 -6.91 25.46 7.68
C GLN A 46 -7.35 25.46 6.21
N ASP A 47 -6.42 25.19 5.31
CA ASP A 47 -6.67 25.19 3.88
C ASP A 47 -7.52 23.98 3.46
N ALA A 48 -7.30 22.81 4.05
CA ALA A 48 -8.08 21.61 3.76
C ALA A 48 -9.55 21.79 4.18
N LEU A 49 -9.80 22.34 5.36
CA LEU A 49 -11.15 22.69 5.83
C LEU A 49 -11.81 23.74 4.93
N THR A 50 -11.06 24.78 4.56
CA THR A 50 -11.59 25.83 3.67
C THR A 50 -12.01 25.23 2.33
N LYS A 51 -11.18 24.38 1.72
CA LYS A 51 -11.52 23.63 0.50
C LYS A 51 -12.75 22.74 0.71
N ALA A 52 -12.80 21.97 1.79
CA ALA A 52 -13.93 21.07 2.06
C ALA A 52 -15.27 21.82 2.11
N VAL A 53 -15.30 22.99 2.74
CA VAL A 53 -16.51 23.80 2.90
C VAL A 53 -16.86 24.59 1.64
N THR A 54 -15.87 25.07 0.87
CA THR A 54 -16.10 25.90 -0.32
C THR A 54 -16.25 25.14 -1.63
N ARG A 55 -15.77 23.88 -1.71
CA ARG A 55 -15.89 23.05 -2.92
C ARG A 55 -17.28 22.44 -3.09
N ALA A 56 -18.10 22.46 -2.04
CA ALA A 56 -19.51 22.09 -2.10
C ALA A 56 -20.42 23.17 -2.73
N THR A 57 -19.87 24.36 -3.05
CA THR A 57 -20.67 25.58 -3.22
C THR A 57 -20.44 26.29 -4.55
N GLU A 58 -20.58 25.61 -5.68
CA GLU A 58 -20.91 26.33 -6.92
C GLU A 58 -22.41 26.70 -6.99
N LEU A 59 -23.27 26.09 -6.17
CA LEU A 59 -24.74 26.29 -6.26
C LEU A 59 -25.51 26.43 -4.93
N HIS A 60 -24.93 26.19 -3.74
CA HIS A 60 -25.63 26.26 -2.45
C HIS A 60 -24.75 26.83 -1.33
N GLU A 61 -25.34 27.40 -0.26
CA GLU A 61 -24.58 27.78 0.93
C GLU A 61 -23.97 26.55 1.61
N PRO A 62 -22.76 26.63 2.19
CA PRO A 62 -22.17 25.50 2.89
C PRO A 62 -22.97 25.16 4.14
N VAL A 63 -23.48 23.93 4.22
CA VAL A 63 -24.13 23.43 5.44
C VAL A 63 -23.04 22.90 6.37
N PRO A 64 -22.94 23.40 7.62
CA PRO A 64 -21.99 22.86 8.59
C PRO A 64 -22.33 21.40 8.90
N PRO A 65 -21.33 20.51 9.01
CA PRO A 65 -21.58 19.15 9.47
C PRO A 65 -22.11 19.16 10.91
N GLU A 66 -22.92 18.16 11.28
CA GLU A 66 -23.42 18.03 12.66
C GLU A 66 -22.28 17.79 13.66
N GLN A 67 -21.29 17.00 13.22
CA GLN A 67 -20.12 16.62 13.99
C GLN A 67 -18.90 16.57 13.09
N LEU A 68 -17.77 16.99 13.63
CA LEU A 68 -16.48 16.84 12.98
C LEU A 68 -15.56 15.99 13.86
N LEU A 69 -15.11 14.88 13.30
CA LEU A 69 -14.12 14.01 13.94
C LEU A 69 -12.71 14.49 13.60
N CYS A 70 -11.78 14.47 14.55
CA CYS A 70 -10.36 14.74 14.28
C CYS A 70 -9.47 13.74 15.02
N GLY A 71 -8.26 13.54 14.50
CA GLY A 71 -7.21 12.81 15.22
C GLY A 71 -6.77 13.52 16.50
N GLU A 72 -5.97 12.82 17.30
CA GLU A 72 -5.43 13.32 18.57
C GLU A 72 -4.70 14.67 18.41
N ASP A 73 -4.79 15.52 19.43
CA ASP A 73 -4.13 16.84 19.52
C ASP A 73 -4.52 17.87 18.44
N HIS A 74 -5.66 17.69 17.76
CA HIS A 74 -6.13 18.61 16.72
C HIS A 74 -7.44 19.35 17.04
N VAL A 75 -8.09 19.02 18.15
CA VAL A 75 -9.42 19.56 18.51
C VAL A 75 -9.44 21.09 18.57
N GLU A 76 -8.50 21.70 19.30
CA GLU A 76 -8.49 23.16 19.50
C GLU A 76 -8.26 23.91 18.18
N ALA A 77 -7.26 23.48 17.40
CA ALA A 77 -6.92 24.11 16.12
C ALA A 77 -8.06 23.99 15.11
N VAL A 78 -8.72 22.83 15.05
CA VAL A 78 -9.86 22.60 14.17
C VAL A 78 -11.07 23.40 14.62
N GLY A 79 -11.39 23.40 15.91
CA GLY A 79 -12.51 24.15 16.48
C GLY A 79 -12.41 25.65 16.22
N ALA A 80 -11.25 26.24 16.50
CA ALA A 80 -10.98 27.65 16.23
C ALA A 80 -11.17 28.02 14.75
N ARG A 81 -10.86 27.10 13.82
CA ARG A 81 -11.09 27.35 12.39
C ARG A 81 -12.55 27.23 11.99
N LEU A 82 -13.27 26.24 12.51
CA LEU A 82 -14.71 26.11 12.24
C LEU A 82 -15.48 27.35 12.71
N GLU A 83 -15.10 27.92 13.85
CA GLU A 83 -15.63 29.21 14.35
C GLU A 83 -15.43 30.35 13.35
N GLN A 84 -14.27 30.44 12.71
CA GLN A 84 -14.00 31.47 11.70
C GLN A 84 -14.83 31.28 10.42
N VAL A 85 -15.09 30.03 10.02
CA VAL A 85 -15.78 29.72 8.76
C VAL A 85 -17.30 29.81 8.91
N PHE A 86 -17.87 29.28 9.99
CA PHE A 86 -19.31 29.19 10.20
C PHE A 86 -19.88 30.20 11.20
N GLY A 87 -19.00 30.90 11.94
CA GLY A 87 -19.37 31.77 13.04
C GLY A 87 -19.66 31.00 14.33
N ALA A 88 -19.46 31.66 15.49
CA ALA A 88 -19.56 31.04 16.82
C ALA A 88 -20.91 30.38 17.17
N GLN A 89 -21.99 30.65 16.42
CA GLN A 89 -23.33 30.09 16.67
C GLN A 89 -23.64 28.81 15.90
N ARG A 90 -22.77 28.41 14.95
CA ARG A 90 -22.99 27.24 14.05
C ARG A 90 -21.80 26.29 14.02
N VAL A 91 -20.99 26.30 15.08
CA VAL A 91 -19.77 25.49 15.16
C VAL A 91 -20.17 24.03 15.38
N PRO A 92 -19.78 23.11 14.48
CA PRO A 92 -19.94 21.68 14.70
C PRO A 92 -19.26 21.27 16.00
N SER A 93 -19.81 20.28 16.70
CA SER A 93 -19.06 19.62 17.77
C SER A 93 -17.81 18.95 17.19
N VAL A 94 -16.65 19.23 17.79
CA VAL A 94 -15.38 18.58 17.40
C VAL A 94 -15.10 17.45 18.39
N VAL A 95 -14.95 16.23 17.88
CA VAL A 95 -14.71 15.04 18.70
C VAL A 95 -13.41 14.39 18.27
N GLU A 96 -12.55 14.14 19.24
CA GLU A 96 -11.31 13.41 19.05
C GLU A 96 -11.58 11.91 18.94
N VAL A 97 -11.00 11.28 17.92
CA VAL A 97 -11.13 9.84 17.67
C VAL A 97 -9.82 9.26 17.16
N VAL A 98 -9.63 7.96 17.40
CA VAL A 98 -8.66 7.18 16.64
C VAL A 98 -9.28 6.87 15.27
N PRO A 99 -8.64 7.27 14.16
CA PRO A 99 -9.14 6.97 12.81
C PRO A 99 -9.31 5.46 12.59
N GLY A 100 -10.37 5.06 11.89
CA GLY A 100 -10.54 3.67 11.46
C GLY A 100 -9.60 3.31 10.31
N ASN A 101 -9.37 2.00 10.11
CA ASN A 101 -8.42 1.48 9.12
C ASN A 101 -8.64 2.01 7.71
N GLU A 102 -9.90 2.09 7.26
CA GLU A 102 -10.26 2.58 5.93
C GLU A 102 -9.83 4.05 5.71
N ALA A 103 -9.99 4.89 6.72
CA ALA A 103 -9.57 6.29 6.62
C ALA A 103 -8.04 6.42 6.56
N GLU A 104 -7.32 5.59 7.31
CA GLU A 104 -5.86 5.55 7.22
C GLU A 104 -5.39 5.01 5.86
N ASP A 105 -6.07 4.02 5.27
CA ASP A 105 -5.74 3.52 3.93
C ASP A 105 -5.93 4.59 2.84
N ILE A 106 -6.97 5.43 2.96
CA ILE A 106 -7.19 6.57 2.07
C ILE A 106 -6.01 7.57 2.18
N VAL A 107 -5.54 7.84 3.41
CA VAL A 107 -4.40 8.72 3.62
C VAL A 107 -3.11 8.12 3.09
N ASP A 108 -2.84 6.84 3.34
CA ASP A 108 -1.66 6.13 2.81
C ASP A 108 -1.63 6.18 1.26
N SER A 109 -2.79 5.98 0.63
CA SER A 109 -2.96 6.05 -0.83
C SER A 109 -2.74 7.47 -1.37
N LEU A 110 -3.25 8.49 -0.67
CA LEU A 110 -2.99 9.89 -1.01
C LEU A 110 -1.49 10.22 -0.92
N VAL A 111 -0.81 9.78 0.14
CA VAL A 111 0.64 9.96 0.29
C VAL A 111 1.38 9.31 -0.87
N GLY A 112 0.98 8.08 -1.25
CA GLY A 112 1.53 7.41 -2.42
C GLY A 112 1.33 8.17 -3.71
N HIS A 113 0.11 8.65 -3.96
CA HIS A 113 -0.18 9.47 -5.12
C HIS A 113 0.66 10.75 -5.17
N MET A 114 0.79 11.46 -4.04
CA MET A 114 1.62 12.66 -3.94
C MET A 114 3.12 12.37 -4.10
N ALA A 115 3.57 11.16 -3.74
CA ALA A 115 4.92 10.66 -3.98
C ALA A 115 5.14 10.20 -5.44
N GLY A 116 4.11 10.31 -6.30
CA GLY A 116 4.19 9.94 -7.71
C GLY A 116 3.84 8.48 -8.01
N ARG A 117 3.33 7.72 -7.02
CA ARG A 117 2.90 6.34 -7.24
C ARG A 117 1.57 6.31 -8.00
N ARG A 118 1.52 5.49 -9.06
CA ARG A 118 0.27 5.19 -9.77
C ARG A 118 -0.74 4.57 -8.80
N GLN A 119 -1.99 5.03 -8.85
CA GLN A 119 -3.07 4.53 -8.01
C GLN A 119 -3.90 3.49 -8.77
N PRO A 120 -4.38 2.43 -8.11
CA PRO A 120 -5.24 1.43 -8.74
C PRO A 120 -6.67 1.94 -8.91
N ASP A 121 -7.40 1.36 -9.87
CA ASP A 121 -8.84 1.61 -10.04
C ASP A 121 -9.68 0.89 -8.96
N GLU A 122 -9.22 -0.28 -8.51
CA GLU A 122 -9.82 -1.06 -7.43
C GLU A 122 -8.78 -1.32 -6.33
N PHE A 123 -8.99 -0.70 -5.18
CA PHE A 123 -8.13 -0.88 -4.01
C PHE A 123 -8.41 -2.23 -3.32
N PRO A 124 -7.39 -2.88 -2.73
CA PRO A 124 -7.59 -4.02 -1.85
C PRO A 124 -8.42 -3.60 -0.63
N ASN A 125 -9.31 -4.49 -0.17
CA ASN A 125 -10.06 -4.26 1.05
C ASN A 125 -9.26 -4.71 2.30
N GLN A 126 -9.82 -4.47 3.48
CA GLN A 126 -9.15 -4.81 4.75
C GLN A 126 -8.81 -6.31 4.86
N ASP A 127 -9.72 -7.19 4.43
CA ASP A 127 -9.52 -8.62 4.55
C ASP A 127 -8.45 -9.13 3.56
N ASP A 128 -8.38 -8.54 2.35
CA ASP A 128 -7.31 -8.80 1.40
C ASP A 128 -5.94 -8.44 2.03
N TRP A 129 -5.85 -7.33 2.78
CA TRP A 129 -4.62 -6.95 3.49
C TRP A 129 -4.26 -7.89 4.63
N TYR A 130 -5.23 -8.29 5.48
CA TYR A 130 -4.97 -9.25 6.55
C TYR A 130 -4.40 -10.56 6.02
N LEU A 131 -4.97 -11.10 4.93
CA LEU A 131 -4.49 -12.32 4.31
C LEU A 131 -3.10 -12.13 3.68
N PHE A 132 -2.91 -11.02 2.96
CA PHE A 132 -1.63 -10.68 2.34
C PHE A 132 -0.50 -10.64 3.37
N PHE A 133 -0.65 -9.88 4.45
CA PHE A 133 0.40 -9.76 5.46
C PHE A 133 0.62 -11.06 6.24
N ALA A 134 -0.43 -11.85 6.49
CA ALA A 134 -0.28 -13.16 7.12
C ALA A 134 0.56 -14.13 6.27
N LEU A 135 0.39 -14.14 4.94
CA LEU A 135 1.20 -14.99 4.06
C LEU A 135 2.59 -14.42 3.79
N ALA A 136 2.72 -13.09 3.67
CA ALA A 136 4.02 -12.44 3.56
C ALA A 136 4.89 -12.70 4.80
N ASP A 137 4.30 -12.70 6.01
CA ASP A 137 5.01 -13.01 7.25
C ASP A 137 5.41 -14.50 7.32
N GLN A 138 4.53 -15.42 6.91
CA GLN A 138 4.89 -16.85 6.81
C GLN A 138 6.04 -17.07 5.83
N TYR A 139 6.00 -16.41 4.67
CA TYR A 139 7.10 -16.42 3.69
C TYR A 139 8.39 -15.89 4.30
N ARG A 140 8.31 -14.78 5.03
CA ARG A 140 9.46 -14.18 5.70
C ARG A 140 10.08 -15.13 6.74
N GLN A 141 9.24 -15.75 7.57
CA GLN A 141 9.68 -16.69 8.60
C GLN A 141 10.26 -17.98 8.02
N ALA A 142 9.74 -18.46 6.89
CA ALA A 142 10.27 -19.62 6.19
C ALA A 142 11.65 -19.34 5.56
N ALA A 143 11.94 -18.07 5.24
CA ALA A 143 13.20 -17.61 4.65
C ALA A 143 13.65 -18.45 3.43
N PRO A 144 12.82 -18.62 2.38
CA PRO A 144 13.16 -19.46 1.23
C PRO A 144 14.43 -19.01 0.51
N TRP A 145 14.79 -17.72 0.59
CA TRP A 145 16.03 -17.16 0.05
C TRP A 145 17.31 -17.75 0.67
N GLU A 146 17.23 -18.40 1.84
CA GLU A 146 18.38 -19.11 2.41
C GLU A 146 18.67 -20.43 1.68
N ARG A 147 17.67 -20.99 0.98
CA ARG A 147 17.74 -22.27 0.27
C ARG A 147 17.87 -22.10 -1.24
N TRP A 148 17.29 -21.04 -1.80
CA TRP A 148 17.17 -20.85 -3.24
C TRP A 148 17.93 -19.63 -3.72
N SER A 149 18.65 -19.79 -4.83
CA SER A 149 19.29 -18.69 -5.53
C SER A 149 18.26 -17.90 -6.33
N ASP A 150 18.49 -16.59 -6.47
CA ASP A 150 17.75 -15.71 -7.40
C ASP A 150 17.89 -16.14 -8.87
N ALA A 151 18.85 -17.02 -9.18
CA ALA A 151 18.96 -17.70 -10.47
C ALA A 151 17.87 -18.77 -10.70
N VAL A 152 17.24 -19.29 -9.62
CA VAL A 152 16.14 -20.25 -9.73
C VAL A 152 14.87 -19.49 -10.06
N ARG A 153 14.26 -19.84 -11.19
CA ARG A 153 13.03 -19.25 -11.67
C ARG A 153 11.89 -20.24 -11.56
N LEU A 154 10.77 -19.74 -11.08
CA LEU A 154 9.56 -20.53 -10.90
C LEU A 154 8.52 -20.00 -11.89
N ASP A 155 8.09 -20.85 -12.83
CA ASP A 155 6.94 -20.55 -13.68
C ASP A 155 5.67 -20.75 -12.85
N LEU A 156 4.86 -19.69 -12.76
CA LEU A 156 3.65 -19.63 -11.97
C LEU A 156 2.45 -19.38 -12.89
N VAL A 157 1.43 -20.21 -12.74
CA VAL A 157 0.09 -19.91 -13.22
C VAL A 157 -0.77 -19.61 -11.99
N LEU A 158 -1.25 -18.38 -11.89
CA LEU A 158 -2.11 -17.91 -10.81
C LEU A 158 -3.50 -17.64 -11.35
N THR A 159 -4.53 -18.27 -10.78
CA THR A 159 -5.93 -18.08 -11.18
C THR A 159 -6.67 -17.36 -10.07
N VAL A 160 -7.26 -16.21 -10.39
CA VAL A 160 -8.18 -15.46 -9.52
C VAL A 160 -9.42 -15.12 -10.33
N ASP A 161 -10.60 -15.35 -9.75
CA ASP A 161 -11.91 -15.15 -10.40
C ASP A 161 -12.01 -15.85 -11.76
N ASP A 162 -11.55 -17.12 -11.83
CA ASP A 162 -11.48 -17.95 -13.04
C ASP A 162 -10.60 -17.37 -14.17
N VAL A 163 -9.79 -16.35 -13.89
CA VAL A 163 -8.86 -15.76 -14.86
C VAL A 163 -7.43 -16.10 -14.50
N ALA A 164 -6.82 -16.96 -15.30
CA ALA A 164 -5.41 -17.32 -15.17
C ALA A 164 -4.48 -16.19 -15.65
N ALA A 165 -3.41 -15.95 -14.89
CA ALA A 165 -2.30 -15.08 -15.22
C ALA A 165 -0.99 -15.85 -15.05
N ARG A 166 -0.02 -15.59 -15.93
CA ARG A 166 1.30 -16.23 -15.88
C ARG A 166 2.34 -15.27 -15.34
N TYR A 167 3.20 -15.79 -14.48
CA TYR A 167 4.31 -15.07 -13.91
C TYR A 167 5.56 -15.93 -13.86
N VAL A 168 6.72 -15.29 -13.95
CA VAL A 168 7.98 -15.87 -13.47
C VAL A 168 8.27 -15.32 -12.08
N ALA A 169 8.22 -16.18 -11.07
CA ALA A 169 8.62 -15.87 -9.71
C ALA A 169 10.14 -15.95 -9.53
N VAL A 170 10.67 -14.97 -8.82
CA VAL A 170 12.07 -14.91 -8.36
C VAL A 170 12.08 -14.64 -6.86
N VAL A 171 12.67 -15.58 -6.11
CA VAL A 171 12.96 -15.42 -4.68
C VAL A 171 14.19 -14.52 -4.55
N LEU A 172 14.01 -13.32 -3.97
CA LEU A 172 15.12 -12.37 -3.78
C LEU A 172 15.90 -12.72 -2.51
N GLY A 173 17.23 -12.68 -2.58
CA GLY A 173 18.07 -12.58 -1.38
C GLY A 173 19.42 -13.30 -1.39
N GLN A 174 19.62 -14.31 -2.25
CA GLN A 174 20.81 -15.16 -2.14
C GLN A 174 22.13 -14.44 -2.51
N ALA A 175 22.09 -13.46 -3.41
CA ALA A 175 23.22 -12.58 -3.74
C ALA A 175 23.33 -11.32 -2.84
N GLY A 176 22.41 -11.18 -1.87
CA GLY A 176 22.55 -10.26 -0.73
C GLY A 176 22.51 -8.77 -1.06
N ILE A 177 21.30 -8.24 -1.32
CA ILE A 177 20.99 -6.82 -1.06
C ILE A 177 19.58 -6.68 -0.47
N GLN A 178 18.61 -7.45 -0.96
CA GLN A 178 17.20 -7.32 -0.57
C GLN A 178 16.52 -8.69 -0.52
N HIS A 179 15.75 -8.97 0.53
CA HIS A 179 14.95 -10.22 0.65
C HIS A 179 13.52 -9.96 0.21
N GLY A 180 12.89 -10.94 -0.46
CA GLY A 180 11.54 -10.74 -0.98
C GLY A 180 11.12 -11.72 -2.05
N LEU A 181 10.07 -11.35 -2.77
CA LEU A 181 9.50 -12.07 -3.90
C LEU A 181 9.16 -11.07 -5.01
N VAL A 182 9.57 -11.39 -6.23
CA VAL A 182 9.16 -10.68 -7.46
C VAL A 182 8.41 -11.63 -8.37
N LEU A 183 7.30 -11.16 -8.95
CA LEU A 183 6.53 -11.84 -9.97
C LEU A 183 6.61 -11.01 -11.26
N TYR A 184 7.41 -11.47 -12.23
CA TYR A 184 7.47 -10.86 -13.56
C TYR A 184 6.34 -11.40 -14.43
N PRO A 185 5.54 -10.55 -15.10
CA PRO A 185 4.44 -11.03 -15.93
C PRO A 185 4.96 -11.78 -17.16
N GLY A 186 4.24 -12.84 -17.55
CA GLY A 186 4.56 -13.65 -18.73
C GLY A 186 5.27 -14.96 -18.39
N ASP A 187 5.95 -15.53 -19.39
CA ASP A 187 6.62 -16.85 -19.36
C ASP A 187 8.15 -16.77 -19.33
N ALA A 188 8.72 -15.57 -19.39
CA ALA A 188 10.16 -15.36 -19.31
C ALA A 188 10.50 -14.02 -18.67
N VAL A 189 11.54 -14.02 -17.81
CA VAL A 189 12.25 -12.81 -17.41
C VAL A 189 13.00 -12.27 -18.64
N SER A 190 12.80 -10.99 -18.97
CA SER A 190 13.45 -10.34 -20.11
C SER A 190 14.97 -10.51 -20.05
N ASP A 191 15.63 -10.69 -21.20
CA ASP A 191 17.08 -10.88 -21.24
C ASP A 191 17.83 -9.68 -20.63
N GLU A 192 17.26 -8.47 -20.69
CA GLU A 192 17.79 -7.26 -20.03
C GLU A 192 17.87 -7.39 -18.50
N LEU A 193 16.88 -8.05 -17.88
CA LEU A 193 16.90 -8.34 -16.44
C LEU A 193 17.90 -9.44 -16.08
N ARG A 194 18.22 -10.35 -17.01
CA ARG A 194 19.17 -11.45 -16.78
C ARG A 194 20.61 -10.96 -16.67
N ASP A 195 20.95 -9.96 -17.48
CA ASP A 195 22.30 -9.40 -17.58
C ASP A 195 22.45 -8.09 -16.78
N TRP A 196 21.45 -7.75 -15.96
CA TRP A 196 21.40 -6.48 -15.25
C TRP A 196 22.55 -6.32 -14.24
N GLN A 197 23.16 -5.13 -14.25
CA GLN A 197 24.09 -4.68 -13.21
C GLN A 197 23.47 -3.54 -12.40
N PRO A 198 23.78 -3.41 -11.08
CA PRO A 198 23.17 -2.43 -10.16
C PRO A 198 23.09 -0.95 -10.59
N GLN A 199 23.82 -0.54 -11.63
CA GLN A 199 23.91 0.83 -12.13
C GLN A 199 23.14 1.04 -13.45
N ASP A 200 22.70 -0.05 -14.09
CA ASP A 200 22.04 0.02 -15.39
C ASP A 200 20.54 0.28 -15.20
N PRO A 201 19.94 1.21 -15.97
CA PRO A 201 18.51 1.41 -15.96
C PRO A 201 17.82 0.16 -16.52
N VAL A 202 16.96 -0.46 -15.72
CA VAL A 202 16.14 -1.61 -16.15
C VAL A 202 14.77 -1.15 -16.53
N SER A 203 14.32 -1.59 -17.70
CA SER A 203 12.91 -1.56 -18.02
C SER A 203 12.20 -2.66 -17.22
N VAL A 204 11.57 -2.29 -16.11
CA VAL A 204 10.72 -3.21 -15.34
C VAL A 204 9.45 -3.46 -16.16
N PRO A 205 9.13 -4.73 -16.52
CA PRO A 205 7.92 -5.04 -17.27
C PRO A 205 6.67 -4.52 -16.57
N ASP A 206 5.73 -3.97 -17.33
CA ASP A 206 4.46 -3.47 -16.79
C ASP A 206 3.66 -4.62 -16.16
N GLY A 207 3.25 -4.44 -14.90
CA GLY A 207 2.56 -5.46 -14.12
C GLY A 207 3.49 -6.37 -13.31
N THR A 208 4.76 -6.00 -13.15
CA THR A 208 5.67 -6.68 -12.21
C THR A 208 5.18 -6.48 -10.79
N LEU A 209 4.97 -7.57 -10.04
CA LEU A 209 4.57 -7.49 -8.63
C LEU A 209 5.80 -7.70 -7.76
N LEU A 210 6.04 -6.82 -6.80
CA LEU A 210 7.18 -6.92 -5.90
C LEU A 210 6.71 -6.78 -4.45
N CYS A 211 7.19 -7.66 -3.58
CA CYS A 211 7.24 -7.42 -2.14
C CYS A 211 8.65 -7.73 -1.65
N HIS A 212 9.29 -6.76 -1.02
CA HIS A 212 10.57 -6.93 -0.36
C HIS A 212 10.50 -6.52 1.10
N PHE A 213 11.52 -6.91 1.86
CA PHE A 213 11.60 -6.68 3.29
C PHE A 213 12.74 -5.71 3.60
N GLU A 214 12.40 -4.55 4.16
CA GLU A 214 13.34 -3.52 4.59
C GLU A 214 13.46 -3.48 6.11
N PRO A 215 14.60 -3.08 6.69
CA PRO A 215 14.65 -2.71 8.10
C PRO A 215 13.58 -1.65 8.43
N PRO A 216 12.95 -1.68 9.63
CA PRO A 216 11.92 -0.71 9.99
C PRO A 216 12.36 0.76 9.91
N THR A 217 13.67 1.04 10.03
CA THR A 217 14.24 2.38 9.91
C THR A 217 14.32 2.89 8.48
N ASP A 218 14.32 1.99 7.51
CA ASP A 218 14.54 2.28 6.09
C ASP A 218 13.24 2.16 5.28
N ALA A 219 12.28 1.37 5.79
CA ALA A 219 10.94 1.23 5.22
C ALA A 219 10.15 2.56 5.29
N PRO A 220 9.42 2.96 4.22
CA PRO A 220 8.60 4.17 4.28
C PRO A 220 7.47 4.03 5.29
N ALA A 221 7.21 5.11 6.04
CA ALA A 221 6.34 5.08 7.22
C ALA A 221 4.91 4.60 6.92
N GLU A 222 4.37 4.90 5.74
CA GLU A 222 3.02 4.45 5.35
C GLU A 222 2.94 2.92 5.17
N TYR A 223 4.01 2.26 4.72
CA TYR A 223 4.05 0.80 4.60
C TYR A 223 4.17 0.16 5.98
N VAL A 224 5.01 0.71 6.86
CA VAL A 224 5.14 0.25 8.25
C VAL A 224 3.81 0.35 8.98
N ALA A 225 3.16 1.52 8.92
CA ALA A 225 1.89 1.75 9.57
C ALA A 225 0.79 0.80 9.05
N LYS A 226 0.73 0.59 7.73
CA LYS A 226 -0.22 -0.33 7.10
C LYS A 226 0.04 -1.78 7.50
N ALA A 227 1.29 -2.23 7.48
CA ALA A 227 1.64 -3.60 7.88
C ALA A 227 1.21 -3.89 9.34
N VAL A 228 1.56 -3.00 10.28
CA VAL A 228 1.19 -3.14 11.70
C VAL A 228 -0.33 -3.16 11.89
N ARG A 229 -1.06 -2.27 11.18
CA ARG A 229 -2.53 -2.18 11.22
C ARG A 229 -3.20 -3.49 10.83
N TYR A 230 -2.60 -4.21 9.89
CA TYR A 230 -3.13 -5.47 9.35
C TYR A 230 -2.43 -6.72 9.88
N GLY A 231 -1.84 -6.63 11.08
CA GLY A 231 -1.42 -7.80 11.86
C GLY A 231 0.05 -8.19 11.69
N TRP A 232 0.89 -7.35 11.06
CA TRP A 232 2.32 -7.58 11.04
C TRP A 232 2.91 -7.56 12.47
N PRO A 233 3.85 -8.47 12.81
CA PRO A 233 4.41 -8.52 14.17
C PRO A 233 5.14 -7.23 14.53
N ALA A 234 4.83 -6.69 15.73
CA ALA A 234 5.41 -5.42 16.19
C ALA A 234 6.92 -5.50 16.49
N ASP A 235 7.44 -6.70 16.73
CA ASP A 235 8.85 -6.99 17.01
C ASP A 235 9.60 -7.57 15.79
N ALA A 236 8.97 -7.56 14.60
CA ALA A 236 9.63 -7.98 13.37
C ALA A 236 10.86 -7.10 13.07
N ASP A 237 11.93 -7.75 12.64
CA ASP A 237 13.21 -7.13 12.26
C ASP A 237 13.18 -6.47 10.87
N SER A 238 12.08 -6.67 10.15
CA SER A 238 11.89 -6.20 8.78
C SER A 238 10.41 -5.95 8.48
N MET A 239 10.17 -5.04 7.54
CA MET A 239 8.87 -4.51 7.16
C MET A 239 8.62 -4.77 5.67
N PRO A 240 7.41 -5.25 5.31
CA PRO A 240 7.06 -5.50 3.92
C PRO A 240 6.81 -4.19 3.19
N VAL A 241 7.51 -4.00 2.08
CA VAL A 241 7.27 -2.93 1.11
C VAL A 241 6.83 -3.58 -0.18
N SER A 242 5.59 -3.29 -0.59
CA SER A 242 4.97 -3.94 -1.73
C SER A 242 4.46 -2.93 -2.75
N LEU A 243 4.72 -3.20 -4.03
CA LEU A 243 4.42 -2.28 -5.12
C LEU A 243 4.22 -3.03 -6.43
N VAL A 244 3.56 -2.34 -7.37
CA VAL A 244 3.49 -2.72 -8.78
C VAL A 244 4.56 -1.94 -9.54
N GLY A 245 5.32 -2.62 -10.39
CA GLY A 245 6.34 -2.06 -11.25
C GLY A 245 5.85 -1.94 -12.69
N GLY A 246 6.39 -0.95 -13.41
CA GLY A 246 6.15 -0.76 -14.83
C GLY A 246 6.97 0.40 -15.40
N PRO A 247 6.83 0.68 -16.71
CA PRO A 247 7.64 1.69 -17.40
C PRO A 247 7.41 3.11 -16.89
N ASP A 248 6.24 3.38 -16.31
CA ASP A 248 5.88 4.69 -15.74
C ASP A 248 6.33 4.86 -14.28
N GLY A 249 7.04 3.86 -13.73
CA GLY A 249 7.49 3.84 -12.34
C GLY A 249 6.59 3.00 -11.42
N PRO A 250 6.77 3.12 -10.09
CA PRO A 250 6.05 2.31 -9.12
C PRO A 250 4.58 2.74 -9.00
N GLY A 251 3.73 1.78 -8.68
CA GLY A 251 2.33 2.00 -8.31
C GLY A 251 1.95 1.21 -7.05
N ASP A 252 0.85 1.62 -6.43
CA ASP A 252 0.25 0.87 -5.34
C ASP A 252 -0.47 -0.37 -5.91
N LEU A 253 -0.54 -1.43 -5.10
CA LEU A 253 -1.18 -2.68 -5.52
C LEU A 253 -2.68 -2.49 -5.72
N ALA A 254 -3.20 -2.94 -6.87
CA ALA A 254 -4.64 -3.15 -7.02
C ALA A 254 -5.08 -4.40 -6.25
N ARG A 255 -6.39 -4.54 -6.01
CA ARG A 255 -6.97 -5.71 -5.34
C ARG A 255 -6.53 -7.04 -5.97
N ARG A 256 -6.57 -7.12 -7.30
CA ARG A 256 -6.12 -8.29 -8.05
C ARG A 256 -4.62 -8.56 -7.88
N ASP A 257 -3.81 -7.51 -7.88
CA ASP A 257 -2.35 -7.62 -7.71
C ASP A 257 -2.00 -8.13 -6.32
N THR A 258 -2.67 -7.62 -5.27
CA THR A 258 -2.53 -8.12 -3.90
C THR A 258 -2.87 -9.61 -3.82
N ARG A 259 -3.95 -10.06 -4.47
CA ARG A 259 -4.32 -11.48 -4.52
C ARG A 259 -3.31 -12.35 -5.26
N HIS A 260 -2.83 -11.90 -6.40
CA HIS A 260 -1.77 -12.61 -7.14
C HIS A 260 -0.49 -12.71 -6.30
N LEU A 261 -0.05 -11.63 -5.66
CA LEU A 261 1.16 -11.65 -4.83
C LEU A 261 0.99 -12.54 -3.59
N THR A 262 -0.22 -12.55 -3.00
CA THR A 262 -0.62 -13.48 -1.93
C THR A 262 -0.54 -14.93 -2.38
N LEU A 263 -1.08 -15.28 -3.55
CA LEU A 263 -0.96 -16.62 -4.13
C LEU A 263 0.49 -16.97 -4.46
N GLY A 264 1.29 -16.00 -4.91
CA GLY A 264 2.71 -16.17 -5.15
C GLY A 264 3.46 -16.60 -3.89
N PHE A 265 3.18 -15.97 -2.74
CA PHE A 265 3.74 -16.41 -1.46
C PHE A 265 3.34 -17.84 -1.10
N ALA A 266 2.05 -18.18 -1.23
CA ALA A 266 1.55 -19.53 -0.95
C ALA A 266 2.21 -20.58 -1.86
N ALA A 267 2.31 -20.29 -3.16
CA ALA A 267 2.93 -21.16 -4.15
C ALA A 267 4.41 -21.43 -3.83
N VAL A 268 5.18 -20.38 -3.51
CA VAL A 268 6.59 -20.54 -3.16
C VAL A 268 6.76 -21.28 -1.84
N LEU A 269 5.91 -21.01 -0.83
CA LEU A 269 5.94 -21.70 0.46
C LEU A 269 5.70 -23.20 0.32
N ASP A 270 4.71 -23.61 -0.49
CA ASP A 270 4.43 -25.02 -0.69
C ASP A 270 5.49 -25.69 -1.58
N TRP A 271 5.95 -25.01 -2.64
CA TRP A 271 7.04 -25.51 -3.46
C TRP A 271 8.33 -25.70 -2.65
N ASP A 272 8.66 -24.76 -1.77
CA ASP A 272 9.82 -24.85 -0.89
C ASP A 272 9.73 -26.04 0.07
N ARG A 273 8.53 -26.36 0.58
CA ARG A 273 8.29 -27.51 1.46
C ARG A 273 8.39 -28.86 0.72
N ASP A 274 7.80 -28.93 -0.47
CA ASP A 274 7.54 -30.19 -1.18
C ASP A 274 8.46 -30.42 -2.38
N SER A 275 9.43 -29.54 -2.63
CA SER A 275 10.30 -29.49 -3.83
C SER A 275 10.75 -30.87 -4.34
N GLN A 276 9.93 -31.43 -5.25
CA GLN A 276 10.26 -32.57 -6.09
C GLN A 276 10.51 -32.03 -7.50
N PRO A 277 11.74 -32.14 -8.05
CA PRO A 277 12.16 -31.41 -9.25
C PRO A 277 11.41 -31.78 -10.55
N GLU A 278 10.55 -32.80 -10.56
CA GLU A 278 9.88 -33.28 -11.78
C GLU A 278 8.36 -33.09 -11.78
N ALA A 279 7.75 -32.65 -10.67
CA ALA A 279 6.30 -32.51 -10.55
C ALA A 279 5.89 -31.06 -10.26
N ALA A 280 4.81 -30.62 -10.91
CA ALA A 280 4.17 -29.35 -10.59
C ALA A 280 3.69 -29.37 -9.14
N THR A 281 3.97 -28.31 -8.38
CA THR A 281 3.28 -28.08 -7.10
C THR A 281 2.02 -27.29 -7.38
N THR A 282 0.88 -27.76 -6.88
CA THR A 282 -0.43 -27.13 -7.11
C THR A 282 -1.13 -26.94 -5.78
N GLY A 283 -1.96 -25.90 -5.70
CA GLY A 283 -2.79 -25.68 -4.52
C GLY A 283 -3.80 -24.58 -4.71
N GLN A 284 -4.56 -24.34 -3.65
CA GLN A 284 -5.65 -23.38 -3.62
C GLN A 284 -5.62 -22.58 -2.33
N LEU A 285 -6.03 -21.32 -2.41
CA LEU A 285 -6.17 -20.42 -1.28
C LEU A 285 -7.56 -19.80 -1.27
N GLY A 286 -8.28 -19.92 -0.15
CA GLY A 286 -9.55 -19.24 0.03
C GLY A 286 -9.34 -17.76 0.31
N PHE A 287 -10.05 -16.90 -0.41
CA PHE A 287 -10.11 -15.46 -0.12
C PHE A 287 -11.26 -15.14 0.84
N PRO A 288 -11.18 -14.01 1.57
CA PRO A 288 -12.17 -13.67 2.59
C PRO A 288 -13.59 -13.41 2.08
N ASP A 289 -13.73 -13.06 0.79
CA ASP A 289 -15.04 -12.91 0.12
C ASP A 289 -15.68 -14.25 -0.30
N GLY A 290 -15.05 -15.37 0.05
CA GLY A 290 -15.51 -16.73 -0.28
C GLY A 290 -15.09 -17.20 -1.67
N SER A 291 -14.44 -16.36 -2.48
CA SER A 291 -13.77 -16.81 -3.71
C SER A 291 -12.53 -17.63 -3.38
N HIS A 292 -12.00 -18.33 -4.37
CA HIS A 292 -10.77 -19.10 -4.23
C HIS A 292 -9.80 -18.70 -5.33
N GLY A 293 -8.53 -18.63 -4.98
CA GLY A 293 -7.44 -18.57 -5.92
C GLY A 293 -6.78 -19.93 -6.08
N GLU A 294 -6.22 -20.19 -7.24
CA GLU A 294 -5.45 -21.40 -7.53
C GLU A 294 -4.04 -21.02 -7.97
N TYR A 295 -3.07 -21.88 -7.66
CA TYR A 295 -1.72 -21.75 -8.19
C TYR A 295 -1.19 -23.09 -8.68
N GLU A 296 -0.37 -23.01 -9.72
CA GLU A 296 0.47 -24.07 -10.23
C GLU A 296 1.88 -23.52 -10.39
N VAL A 297 2.88 -24.23 -9.87
CA VAL A 297 4.29 -23.82 -9.90
C VAL A 297 5.19 -24.92 -10.44
N HIS A 298 6.07 -24.53 -11.38
CA HIS A 298 7.09 -25.39 -11.98
C HIS A 298 8.46 -24.73 -11.86
N GLN A 299 9.49 -25.54 -11.66
CA GLN A 299 10.87 -25.06 -11.78
C GLN A 299 11.28 -25.07 -13.25
N THR A 300 11.80 -23.95 -13.76
CA THR A 300 12.32 -23.82 -15.13
C THR A 300 13.84 -23.85 -15.21
#